data_AF-A0A928EJY7-F1
#
_entry.id   AF-A0A928EJY7-F1
#
_cell.length_a   1.000
_cell.length_b   1.000
_cell.length_c   1.000
_cell.angle_alpha   90.00
_cell.angle_beta   90.00
_cell.angle_gamma   90.00
#
_symmetry.space_group_name_H-M   'P 1'
#
loop_
_entity.id
_entity.type
_entity.pdbx_description
1 polymer ?
#
loop_
_entity_poly.entity_id
_entity_poly.type
_entity_poly.pdbx_seq_one_letter_code
_entity_poly.pdbx_strand_id
1 'polypeptide(L)'
;MANPRAYKVAERIHEIVASMVTMRLKDPRLNLVTITDVRVTGDLQHATVFYTVYGSDAERKAAGRALERAKGLIRSHVGGQLGLRLTPSLEFVPDALPETARSFEDALVAARFRDEQIRKSAEGAQWAGDEDPYRKPREVDKDTRQVDEQSDATQAGESGQAHTEAGGAAVGGLASGENTLRADAGGSPGAADSAVE
;
A
#
# COMPACT_ATOMS: atom_id res chain seq x y z
N MET A 1 -18.81 -10.21 10.79
CA MET A 1 -18.48 -9.56 12.08
C MET A 1 -17.53 -10.47 12.85
N ALA A 2 -16.54 -9.91 13.58
CA ALA A 2 -15.67 -10.70 14.44
C ALA A 2 -16.44 -11.25 15.65
N ASN A 3 -16.12 -12.45 16.12
CA ASN A 3 -16.71 -13.03 17.33
C ASN A 3 -16.22 -12.25 18.57
N PRO A 4 -17.09 -11.52 19.32
CA PRO A 4 -16.66 -10.69 20.44
C PRO A 4 -16.00 -11.49 21.58
N ARG A 5 -16.31 -12.79 21.70
CA ARG A 5 -15.65 -13.68 22.65
C ARG A 5 -14.23 -14.04 22.20
N ALA A 6 -14.02 -14.28 20.92
CA ALA A 6 -12.68 -14.56 20.38
C ALA A 6 -11.76 -13.36 20.51
N TYR A 7 -12.26 -12.13 20.31
CA TYR A 7 -11.50 -10.90 20.54
C TYR A 7 -11.01 -10.78 21.99
N LYS A 8 -11.91 -10.90 22.98
CA LYS A 8 -11.54 -10.82 24.41
C LYS A 8 -10.59 -11.94 24.84
N VAL A 9 -10.69 -13.12 24.23
CA VAL A 9 -9.75 -14.24 24.45
C VAL A 9 -8.39 -13.93 23.83
N ALA A 10 -8.34 -13.34 22.64
CA ALA A 10 -7.11 -12.94 21.97
C ALA A 10 -6.37 -11.83 22.74
N GLU A 11 -7.07 -10.77 23.13
CA GLU A 11 -6.59 -9.67 23.98
C GLU A 11 -6.00 -10.21 25.29
N ARG A 12 -6.70 -11.12 25.98
CA ARG A 12 -6.19 -11.74 27.20
C ARG A 12 -4.99 -12.66 26.97
N ILE A 13 -4.92 -13.37 25.84
CA ILE A 13 -3.73 -14.16 25.48
C ILE A 13 -2.53 -13.23 25.20
N HIS A 14 -2.74 -12.09 24.53
CA HIS A 14 -1.70 -11.10 24.26
C HIS A 14 -1.06 -10.59 25.55
N GLU A 15 -1.86 -10.09 26.51
CA GLU A 15 -1.38 -9.63 27.82
C GLU A 15 -0.52 -10.69 28.53
N ILE A 16 -0.99 -11.94 28.54
CA ILE A 16 -0.33 -13.04 29.25
C ILE A 16 0.96 -13.45 28.56
N VAL A 17 0.97 -13.58 27.22
CA VAL A 17 2.17 -13.98 26.48
C VAL A 17 3.21 -12.86 26.49
N ALA A 18 2.81 -11.60 26.30
CA ALA A 18 3.73 -10.45 26.33
C ALA A 18 4.38 -10.27 27.72
N SER A 19 3.60 -10.30 28.80
CA SER A 19 4.14 -10.22 30.17
C SER A 19 5.02 -11.44 30.50
N MET A 20 4.66 -12.63 30.02
CA MET A 20 5.45 -13.84 30.23
C MET A 20 6.80 -13.82 29.51
N VAL A 21 6.85 -13.42 28.24
CA VAL A 21 8.10 -13.28 27.46
C VAL A 21 9.01 -12.28 28.16
N THR A 22 8.50 -11.10 28.53
CA THR A 22 9.28 -10.03 29.17
C THR A 22 9.77 -10.39 30.59
N MET A 23 8.97 -11.08 31.40
CA MET A 23 9.28 -11.26 32.84
C MET A 23 9.76 -12.67 33.25
N ARG A 24 9.50 -13.71 32.45
CA ARG A 24 9.72 -15.11 32.86
C ARG A 24 10.70 -15.90 31.99
N LEU A 25 10.88 -15.55 30.72
CA LEU A 25 11.71 -16.33 29.79
C LEU A 25 13.16 -15.82 29.78
N LYS A 26 14.01 -16.46 30.60
CA LYS A 26 15.44 -16.12 30.77
C LYS A 26 16.35 -16.62 29.64
N ASP A 27 15.89 -16.64 28.38
CA ASP A 27 16.74 -16.94 27.21
C ASP A 27 17.20 -15.61 26.57
N PRO A 28 18.51 -15.30 26.49
CA PRO A 28 19.00 -14.07 25.86
C PRO A 28 18.48 -13.83 24.44
N ARG A 29 18.10 -14.88 23.71
CA ARG A 29 17.52 -14.81 22.35
C ARG A 29 16.09 -14.29 22.32
N LEU A 30 15.42 -14.19 23.47
CA LEU A 30 14.04 -13.70 23.59
C LEU A 30 13.96 -12.26 24.13
N ASN A 31 15.08 -11.70 24.62
CA ASN A 31 15.15 -10.32 25.12
C ASN A 31 14.78 -9.23 24.09
N LEU A 32 14.81 -9.57 22.79
CA LEU A 32 14.53 -8.66 21.66
C LEU A 32 13.22 -9.01 20.93
N VAL A 33 12.38 -9.85 21.53
CA VAL A 33 11.08 -10.30 20.97
C VAL A 33 9.95 -9.44 21.51
N THR A 34 9.17 -8.83 20.61
CA THR A 34 7.95 -8.08 20.94
C THR A 34 6.74 -8.79 20.33
N ILE A 35 5.66 -8.93 21.09
CA ILE A 35 4.39 -9.51 20.62
C ILE A 35 3.51 -8.40 20.06
N THR A 36 3.20 -8.43 18.76
CA THR A 36 2.43 -7.37 18.09
C THR A 36 0.92 -7.59 18.23
N ASP A 37 0.44 -8.77 17.81
CA ASP A 37 -0.98 -9.12 17.66
C ASP A 37 -1.21 -10.58 18.06
N VAL A 38 -2.44 -10.93 18.44
CA VAL A 38 -2.87 -12.32 18.65
C VAL A 38 -4.21 -12.52 17.96
N ARG A 39 -4.34 -13.58 17.16
CA ARG A 39 -5.59 -13.93 16.48
C ARG A 39 -6.05 -15.31 16.91
N VAL A 40 -7.32 -15.41 17.29
CA VAL A 40 -7.93 -16.62 17.83
C VAL A 40 -9.06 -17.06 16.91
N THR A 41 -9.13 -18.36 16.61
CA THR A 41 -10.18 -18.93 15.77
C THR A 41 -11.56 -18.81 16.42
N GLY A 42 -12.63 -18.83 15.61
CA GLY A 42 -14.00 -18.60 16.10
C GLY A 42 -14.51 -19.61 17.15
N ASP A 43 -13.88 -20.79 17.20
CA ASP A 43 -14.11 -21.90 18.14
C ASP A 43 -13.17 -21.88 19.37
N LEU A 44 -12.22 -20.94 19.43
CA LEU A 44 -11.21 -20.76 20.48
C LEU A 44 -10.19 -21.91 20.61
N GLN A 45 -10.04 -22.78 19.61
CA GLN A 45 -9.11 -23.92 19.67
C GLN A 45 -7.68 -23.59 19.23
N HIS A 46 -7.50 -22.58 18.37
CA HIS A 46 -6.20 -22.17 17.84
C HIS A 46 -5.97 -20.67 18.06
N ALA A 47 -4.74 -20.29 18.39
CA ALA A 47 -4.32 -18.92 18.59
C ALA A 47 -2.95 -18.66 17.93
N THR A 48 -2.95 -17.84 16.89
CA THR A 48 -1.74 -17.38 16.20
C THR A 48 -1.23 -16.11 16.89
N VAL A 49 0.01 -16.15 17.37
CA VAL A 49 0.71 -15.07 18.05
C VAL A 49 1.71 -14.47 17.07
N PHE A 50 1.52 -13.20 16.74
CA PHE A 50 2.41 -12.46 15.85
C PHE A 50 3.51 -11.78 16.66
N TYR A 51 4.76 -11.99 16.27
CA TYR A 51 5.91 -11.43 16.97
C TYR A 51 6.91 -10.80 16.01
N THR A 52 7.48 -9.66 16.40
CA THR A 52 8.65 -9.06 15.75
C THR A 52 9.89 -9.32 16.61
N VAL A 53 11.06 -9.34 15.97
CA VAL A 53 12.35 -9.48 16.65
C VAL A 53 13.28 -8.39 16.15
N TYR A 54 13.77 -7.57 17.06
CA TYR A 54 14.77 -6.57 16.72
C TYR A 54 16.12 -7.25 16.49
N GLY A 55 16.64 -7.22 15.26
CA GLY A 55 17.91 -7.83 14.90
C GLY A 55 17.98 -8.40 13.48
N SER A 56 19.05 -9.15 13.24
CA SER A 56 19.36 -9.84 11.99
C SER A 56 18.43 -11.03 11.73
N ASP A 57 18.37 -11.51 10.48
CA ASP A 57 17.64 -12.74 10.12
C ASP A 57 18.12 -13.98 10.92
N ALA A 58 19.41 -14.07 11.23
CA ALA A 58 19.95 -15.14 12.07
C ALA A 58 19.36 -15.11 13.49
N GLU A 59 19.15 -13.91 14.05
CA GLU A 59 18.53 -13.69 15.36
C GLU A 59 17.01 -13.92 15.30
N ARG A 60 16.31 -13.42 14.27
CA ARG A 60 14.89 -13.74 14.00
C ARG A 60 14.66 -15.25 14.01
N LYS A 61 15.49 -16.01 13.28
CA LYS A 61 15.46 -17.48 13.22
C LYS A 61 15.89 -18.16 14.53
N ALA A 62 16.76 -17.55 15.33
CA ALA A 62 17.14 -18.08 16.63
C ALA A 62 16.04 -17.89 17.70
N ALA A 63 15.40 -16.72 17.71
CA ALA A 63 14.27 -16.37 18.56
C ALA A 63 13.05 -17.25 18.27
N GLY A 64 12.68 -17.45 16.99
CA GLY A 64 11.58 -18.35 16.62
C GLY A 64 11.79 -19.79 17.10
N ARG A 65 13.02 -20.32 17.02
CA ARG A 65 13.38 -21.63 17.59
C ARG A 65 13.36 -21.67 19.13
N ALA A 66 13.52 -20.53 19.81
CA ALA A 66 13.39 -20.43 21.26
C ALA A 66 11.90 -20.33 21.69
N LEU A 67 11.08 -19.58 20.96
CA LEU A 67 9.63 -19.52 21.15
C LEU A 67 8.96 -20.90 20.98
N GLU A 68 9.27 -21.62 19.90
CA GLU A 68 8.70 -22.97 19.67
C GLU A 68 9.15 -23.99 20.73
N ARG A 69 10.30 -23.80 21.39
CA ARG A 69 10.70 -24.60 22.57
C ARG A 69 9.95 -24.18 23.83
N ALA A 70 9.77 -22.88 24.04
CA ALA A 70 9.03 -22.33 25.17
C ALA A 70 7.51 -22.55 25.08
N LYS A 71 6.98 -22.81 23.88
CA LYS A 71 5.57 -23.03 23.52
C LYS A 71 4.76 -23.87 24.50
N GLY A 72 5.31 -25.00 24.96
CA GLY A 72 4.65 -25.85 25.97
C GLY A 72 4.46 -25.13 27.31
N LEU A 73 5.51 -24.49 27.81
CA LEU A 73 5.53 -23.71 29.05
C LEU A 73 4.66 -22.44 28.94
N ILE A 74 4.68 -21.74 27.80
CA ILE A 74 3.80 -20.61 27.53
C ILE A 74 2.33 -21.06 27.54
N ARG A 75 1.99 -22.12 26.79
CA ARG A 75 0.63 -22.67 26.73
C ARG A 75 0.12 -23.09 28.11
N SER A 76 0.95 -23.73 28.94
CA SER A 76 0.59 -24.10 30.31
C SER A 76 0.27 -22.88 31.18
N HIS A 77 1.02 -21.78 31.05
CA HIS A 77 0.75 -20.55 31.81
C HIS A 77 -0.54 -19.85 31.35
N VAL A 78 -0.71 -19.72 30.03
CA VAL A 78 -1.91 -19.19 29.36
C VAL A 78 -3.16 -19.98 29.79
N GLY A 79 -3.10 -21.32 29.78
CA GLY A 79 -4.19 -22.18 30.23
C GLY A 79 -4.59 -21.96 31.69
N GLY A 80 -3.59 -21.84 32.58
CA GLY A 80 -3.81 -21.57 34.01
C GLY A 80 -4.40 -20.19 34.33
N GLN A 81 -4.32 -19.22 33.41
CA GLN A 81 -4.81 -17.85 33.61
C GLN A 81 -6.07 -17.50 32.81
N LEU A 82 -6.43 -18.23 31.75
CA LEU A 82 -7.67 -18.01 31.00
C LEU A 82 -8.91 -18.73 31.57
N GLY A 83 -8.74 -19.76 32.40
CA GLY A 83 -9.87 -20.50 32.98
C GLY A 83 -10.75 -21.24 31.97
N LEU A 84 -10.29 -21.43 30.74
CA LEU A 84 -11.03 -22.16 29.70
C LEU A 84 -10.90 -23.67 29.89
N ARG A 85 -12.00 -24.41 29.66
CA ARG A 85 -12.04 -25.89 29.68
C ARG A 85 -11.03 -26.55 28.72
N LEU A 86 -10.72 -25.87 27.61
CA LEU A 86 -9.69 -26.26 26.66
C LEU A 86 -8.74 -25.07 26.46
N THR A 87 -7.45 -25.30 26.65
CA THR A 87 -6.42 -24.31 26.35
C THR A 87 -6.11 -24.33 24.85
N PRO A 88 -6.15 -23.19 24.13
CA PRO A 88 -5.85 -23.16 22.70
C PRO A 88 -4.45 -23.69 22.38
N SER A 89 -4.27 -24.14 21.15
CA SER A 89 -2.97 -24.40 20.56
C SER A 89 -2.35 -23.07 20.13
N LEU A 90 -1.14 -22.76 20.63
CA LEU A 90 -0.42 -21.54 20.28
C LEU A 90 0.47 -21.78 19.05
N GLU A 91 0.52 -20.83 18.13
CA GLU A 91 1.41 -20.84 16.96
C GLU A 91 2.14 -19.50 16.88
N PHE A 92 3.46 -19.50 16.67
CA PHE A 92 4.26 -18.27 16.63
C PHE A 92 4.64 -17.92 15.19
N VAL A 93 4.09 -16.82 14.67
CA VAL A 93 4.32 -16.35 13.30
C VAL A 93 5.15 -15.04 13.33
N PRO A 94 6.28 -14.96 12.61
CA PRO A 94 7.05 -13.73 12.52
C PRO A 94 6.26 -12.66 11.76
N ASP A 95 6.26 -11.44 12.29
CA ASP A 95 5.51 -10.31 11.77
C ASP A 95 6.23 -9.59 10.61
N ALA A 96 5.46 -9.20 9.59
CA ALA A 96 5.94 -8.47 8.41
C ALA A 96 5.84 -6.94 8.56
N LEU A 97 5.10 -6.43 9.56
CA LEU A 97 4.94 -5.00 9.84
C LEU A 97 6.24 -4.15 9.82
N PRO A 98 7.42 -4.58 10.34
CA PRO A 98 8.62 -3.74 10.29
C PRO A 98 9.14 -3.48 8.87
N GLU A 99 8.90 -4.36 7.91
CA GLU A 99 9.31 -4.14 6.51
C GLU A 99 8.28 -3.27 5.77
N THR A 100 6.98 -3.44 6.08
CA THR A 100 5.90 -2.57 5.56
C THR A 100 6.01 -1.13 6.07
N ALA A 101 6.43 -0.92 7.31
CA ALA A 101 6.61 0.43 7.87
C ALA A 101 7.64 1.26 7.08
N ARG A 102 8.78 0.63 6.73
CA ARG A 102 9.84 1.25 5.91
C ARG A 102 9.33 1.72 4.56
N SER A 103 8.56 0.89 3.85
CA SER A 103 8.05 1.25 2.53
C SER A 103 7.05 2.43 2.56
N PHE A 104 6.34 2.65 3.66
CA PHE A 104 5.56 3.86 3.88
C PHE A 104 6.42 5.10 4.16
N GLU A 105 7.49 4.98 4.95
CA GLU A 105 8.44 6.07 5.19
C GLU A 105 9.15 6.50 3.89
N ASP A 106 9.64 5.53 3.11
CA ASP A 106 10.24 5.74 1.79
C ASP A 106 9.27 6.45 0.82
N ALA A 107 8.01 6.02 0.79
CA ALA A 107 6.97 6.63 -0.04
C ALA A 107 6.66 8.09 0.39
N LEU A 108 6.65 8.38 1.70
CA LEU A 108 6.44 9.73 2.22
C LEU A 108 7.62 10.66 1.92
N VAL A 109 8.86 10.16 1.96
CA VAL A 109 10.06 10.90 1.54
C VAL A 109 10.01 11.19 0.03
N ALA A 110 9.68 10.19 -0.78
CA ALA A 110 9.56 10.35 -2.23
C ALA A 110 8.43 11.31 -2.64
N ALA A 111 7.31 11.33 -1.91
CA ALA A 111 6.22 12.28 -2.13
C ALA A 111 6.67 13.72 -1.85
N ARG A 112 7.26 13.99 -0.66
CA ARG A 112 7.77 15.32 -0.28
C ARG A 112 8.78 15.87 -1.28
N PHE A 113 9.68 15.02 -1.80
CA PHE A 113 10.64 15.43 -2.82
C PHE A 113 9.94 15.87 -4.12
N ARG A 114 8.93 15.10 -4.58
CA ARG A 114 8.13 15.47 -5.78
C ARG A 114 7.37 16.77 -5.57
N ASP A 115 6.73 16.96 -4.41
CA ASP A 115 6.00 18.19 -4.08
C ASP A 115 6.92 19.42 -4.07
N GLU A 116 8.18 19.26 -3.63
CA GLU A 116 9.18 20.32 -3.66
C GLU A 116 9.65 20.64 -5.09
N GLN A 117 9.85 19.63 -5.95
CA GLN A 117 10.16 19.86 -7.37
C GLN A 117 8.99 20.56 -8.09
N ILE A 118 7.75 20.10 -7.84
CA ILE A 118 6.53 20.72 -8.41
C ILE A 118 6.46 22.18 -7.98
N ARG A 119 6.66 22.50 -6.69
CA ARG A 119 6.65 23.87 -6.17
C ARG A 119 7.68 24.76 -6.85
N LYS A 120 8.94 24.31 -6.97
CA LYS A 120 10.01 25.05 -7.65
C LYS A 120 9.73 25.26 -9.14
N SER A 121 9.06 24.30 -9.80
CA SER A 121 8.61 24.49 -11.18
C SER A 121 7.43 25.45 -11.30
N ALA A 122 6.54 25.48 -10.30
CA ALA A 122 5.37 26.35 -10.25
C ALA A 122 5.72 27.82 -9.94
N GLU A 123 6.80 28.07 -9.18
CA GLU A 123 7.32 29.43 -8.88
C GLU A 123 7.71 30.22 -10.15
N GLY A 124 7.98 29.52 -11.27
CA GLY A 124 8.21 30.12 -12.58
C GLY A 124 7.16 29.77 -13.65
N ALA A 125 6.06 29.12 -13.29
CA ALA A 125 5.05 28.66 -14.26
C ALA A 125 3.99 29.73 -14.53
N GLN A 126 3.80 30.06 -15.81
CA GLN A 126 2.62 30.80 -16.26
C GLN A 126 1.43 29.84 -16.37
N TRP A 127 0.25 30.28 -15.93
CA TRP A 127 -0.98 29.48 -15.99
C TRP A 127 -1.38 29.17 -17.44
N ALA A 128 -1.95 27.98 -17.67
CA ALA A 128 -2.37 27.54 -19.00
C ALA A 128 -3.73 28.17 -19.40
N GLY A 129 -3.71 29.46 -19.74
CA GLY A 129 -4.86 30.21 -20.24
C GLY A 129 -4.67 31.72 -20.11
N ASP A 130 -5.35 32.48 -20.98
CA ASP A 130 -5.46 33.94 -20.88
C ASP A 130 -6.49 34.35 -19.81
N GLU A 131 -6.44 35.61 -19.37
CA GLU A 131 -7.24 36.13 -18.25
C GLU A 131 -8.77 36.09 -18.47
N ASP A 132 -9.22 36.08 -19.74
CA ASP A 132 -10.63 35.94 -20.11
C ASP A 132 -10.85 34.66 -20.94
N PRO A 133 -11.39 33.59 -20.33
CA PRO A 133 -11.66 32.33 -21.04
C PRO A 133 -12.94 32.37 -21.90
N TYR A 134 -13.67 33.48 -21.94
CA TYR A 134 -14.93 33.59 -22.66
C TYR A 134 -14.78 34.27 -24.03
N ARG A 135 -15.48 33.70 -25.02
CA ARG A 135 -15.54 34.25 -26.37
C ARG A 135 -16.35 35.56 -26.37
N LYS A 136 -15.65 36.70 -26.40
CA LYS A 136 -16.25 38.04 -26.47
C LYS A 136 -17.25 38.14 -27.64
N PRO A 137 -18.45 38.71 -27.43
CA PRO A 137 -19.39 38.98 -28.51
C PRO A 137 -18.75 39.85 -29.60
N ARG A 138 -19.21 39.70 -30.85
CA ARG A 138 -18.85 40.65 -31.91
C ARG A 138 -19.49 41.99 -31.60
N GLU A 139 -18.66 43.03 -31.50
CA GLU A 139 -19.13 44.41 -31.59
C GLU A 139 -19.73 44.62 -32.99
N VAL A 140 -20.85 45.34 -33.05
CA VAL A 140 -21.59 45.63 -34.29
C VAL A 140 -21.54 47.13 -34.50
N ASP A 141 -20.69 47.56 -35.43
CA ASP A 141 -20.49 48.98 -35.73
C ASP A 141 -21.80 49.64 -36.16
N LYS A 142 -22.27 50.58 -35.35
CA LYS A 142 -23.54 51.29 -35.56
C LYS A 142 -23.41 52.50 -36.49
N ASP A 143 -22.68 52.39 -37.60
CA ASP A 143 -22.68 53.47 -38.59
C ASP A 143 -22.59 53.01 -40.05
N THR A 144 -23.69 52.45 -40.55
CA THR A 144 -24.06 52.62 -41.96
C THR A 144 -25.57 52.80 -42.07
N ARG A 145 -26.03 54.06 -42.04
CA ARG A 145 -27.41 54.43 -42.38
C ARG A 145 -27.50 54.93 -43.81
N GLN A 146 -27.92 54.06 -44.71
CA GLN A 146 -28.76 54.45 -45.85
C GLN A 146 -29.73 53.31 -46.17
N VAL A 147 -30.87 53.67 -46.76
CA VAL A 147 -32.07 52.85 -46.90
C VAL A 147 -32.49 52.86 -48.36
N ASP A 148 -32.96 51.73 -48.89
CA ASP A 148 -33.78 51.64 -50.10
C ASP A 148 -34.65 50.36 -50.03
N GLU A 149 -35.80 50.32 -50.73
CA GLU A 149 -36.89 49.34 -50.55
C GLU A 149 -37.62 48.99 -51.87
N GLN A 150 -38.45 47.93 -51.96
CA GLN A 150 -38.69 46.82 -51.02
C GLN A 150 -37.78 45.61 -51.38
N SER A 151 -38.13 44.36 -51.71
CA SER A 151 -39.37 43.52 -51.81
C SER A 151 -38.91 42.05 -51.91
N ASP A 152 -39.70 40.99 -51.68
CA ASP A 152 -40.93 40.71 -50.92
C ASP A 152 -41.07 39.16 -50.87
N ALA A 153 -41.95 38.63 -50.01
CA ALA A 153 -42.56 37.29 -50.09
C ALA A 153 -41.71 35.99 -50.09
N THR A 154 -41.66 35.37 -48.89
CA THR A 154 -42.09 33.95 -48.67
C THR A 154 -41.05 32.82 -48.86
N GLN A 155 -41.39 31.61 -48.37
CA GLN A 155 -40.50 30.62 -47.76
C GLN A 155 -40.48 29.23 -48.45
N ALA A 156 -39.56 28.37 -47.92
CA ALA A 156 -39.41 26.92 -48.09
C ALA A 156 -38.73 26.42 -49.39
N GLY A 157 -37.89 25.39 -49.35
CA GLY A 157 -37.35 24.64 -48.20
C GLY A 157 -36.65 23.33 -48.60
N GLU A 158 -35.77 22.80 -47.74
CA GLU A 158 -35.09 21.49 -47.87
C GLU A 158 -34.11 21.34 -49.07
N SER A 159 -33.08 20.48 -49.13
CA SER A 159 -32.42 19.55 -48.18
C SER A 159 -30.96 19.25 -48.65
N GLY A 160 -30.19 18.44 -47.89
CA GLY A 160 -28.82 17.98 -48.23
C GLY A 160 -27.74 18.64 -47.36
N GLN A 161 -26.87 17.94 -46.63
CA GLN A 161 -25.87 16.90 -46.99
C GLN A 161 -24.74 17.41 -47.91
N ALA A 162 -23.46 17.16 -47.65
CA ALA A 162 -22.73 16.60 -46.49
C ALA A 162 -21.19 16.81 -46.67
N HIS A 163 -20.36 16.30 -45.74
CA HIS A 163 -18.88 16.12 -45.88
C HIS A 163 -18.03 17.43 -45.93
N THR A 164 -16.71 17.47 -45.61
CA THR A 164 -15.73 16.48 -45.08
C THR A 164 -14.54 17.20 -44.39
N GLU A 165 -13.77 16.46 -43.55
CA GLU A 165 -12.30 16.56 -43.36
C GLU A 165 -11.67 17.87 -42.80
N ALA A 166 -10.47 17.89 -42.18
CA ALA A 166 -9.68 16.84 -41.52
C ALA A 166 -8.57 17.44 -40.61
N GLY A 167 -8.10 16.66 -39.63
CA GLY A 167 -6.83 16.86 -38.92
C GLY A 167 -6.86 17.85 -37.73
N GLY A 168 -6.02 17.68 -36.70
CA GLY A 168 -5.11 16.56 -36.44
C GLY A 168 -4.03 16.87 -35.39
N ALA A 169 -3.59 15.84 -34.66
CA ALA A 169 -2.50 15.84 -33.65
C ALA A 169 -2.72 16.70 -32.37
N ALA A 170 -2.17 16.34 -31.21
CA ALA A 170 -1.79 15.02 -30.71
C ALA A 170 -1.73 15.07 -29.17
N VAL A 171 -2.17 13.99 -28.48
CA VAL A 171 -1.97 13.82 -27.03
C VAL A 171 -1.02 12.64 -26.78
N GLY A 172 0.09 12.92 -26.10
CA GLY A 172 1.09 11.90 -25.74
C GLY A 172 0.61 11.01 -24.60
N GLY A 173 0.60 9.69 -24.81
CA GLY A 173 0.11 8.73 -23.82
C GLY A 173 1.11 8.45 -22.70
N LEU A 174 0.61 8.32 -21.46
CA LEU A 174 1.33 7.73 -20.35
C LEU A 174 1.15 6.21 -20.39
N ALA A 175 2.23 5.48 -20.69
CA ALA A 175 2.21 4.02 -20.78
C ALA A 175 2.30 3.37 -19.39
N SER A 176 1.40 2.42 -19.11
CA SER A 176 1.47 1.55 -17.93
C SER A 176 2.67 0.60 -18.01
N GLY A 177 3.49 0.57 -16.96
CA GLY A 177 4.57 -0.40 -16.80
C GLY A 177 4.15 -1.55 -15.89
N GLU A 178 3.50 -2.58 -16.43
CA GLU A 178 3.30 -3.84 -15.71
C GLU A 178 4.63 -4.60 -15.61
N ASN A 179 5.06 -4.97 -14.40
CA ASN A 179 6.25 -5.78 -14.16
C ASN A 179 5.90 -7.03 -13.34
N THR A 180 5.42 -8.07 -14.03
CA THR A 180 5.08 -9.37 -13.44
C THR A 180 6.29 -10.31 -13.44
N LEU A 181 6.52 -10.94 -12.29
CA LEU A 181 7.65 -11.85 -12.06
C LEU A 181 7.60 -13.08 -12.98
N ARG A 182 8.78 -13.57 -13.39
CA ARG A 182 8.98 -14.95 -13.81
C ARG A 182 10.22 -15.52 -13.14
N ALA A 183 10.13 -16.74 -12.60
CA ALA A 183 11.13 -17.37 -11.75
C ALA A 183 11.95 -18.45 -12.47
N ASP A 184 13.06 -18.87 -11.84
CA ASP A 184 13.85 -20.10 -12.02
C ASP A 184 14.32 -20.48 -13.46
N ALA A 185 15.58 -20.88 -13.70
CA ALA A 185 16.35 -21.85 -12.93
C ALA A 185 17.85 -21.89 -13.34
N GLY A 186 18.68 -22.52 -12.49
CA GLY A 186 19.88 -23.28 -12.91
C GLY A 186 21.16 -22.48 -13.23
N GLY A 187 22.18 -22.59 -12.37
CA GLY A 187 23.50 -21.98 -12.61
C GLY A 187 24.54 -22.30 -11.53
N SER A 188 24.94 -23.57 -11.39
CA SER A 188 25.99 -23.98 -10.43
C SER A 188 27.38 -23.43 -10.83
N PRO A 189 28.25 -23.07 -9.88
CA PRO A 189 29.58 -22.53 -10.18
C PRO A 189 30.52 -23.59 -10.78
N GLY A 190 31.16 -23.24 -11.90
CA GLY A 190 32.19 -24.05 -12.56
C GLY A 190 33.59 -23.82 -11.96
N ALA A 191 34.44 -24.84 -12.01
CA ALA A 191 35.71 -24.90 -11.28
C ALA A 191 36.86 -24.05 -11.88
N ALA A 192 37.66 -23.47 -10.96
CA ALA A 192 39.05 -23.04 -11.12
C ALA A 192 39.62 -22.81 -9.69
N ASP A 193 40.88 -23.11 -9.36
CA ASP A 193 41.89 -23.98 -9.99
C ASP A 193 42.79 -24.55 -8.86
N SER A 194 43.66 -25.48 -9.20
CA SER A 194 44.66 -26.12 -8.34
C SER A 194 45.83 -25.20 -7.94
N ALA A 195 46.47 -25.50 -6.79
CA ALA A 195 47.88 -25.92 -6.69
C ALA A 195 48.62 -25.48 -5.40
N VAL A 196 49.71 -26.20 -5.11
CA VAL A 196 50.85 -25.93 -4.20
C VAL A 196 50.67 -26.17 -2.69
N GLU A 197 51.55 -27.05 -2.19
CA GLU A 197 52.01 -27.36 -0.80
C GLU A 197 50.98 -27.40 0.36
#